data_AF-A0A934CVZ1-F1
#
_entry.id   AF-A0A934CVZ1-F1
#
_cell.length_a   1.000
_cell.length_b   1.000
_cell.length_c   1.000
_cell.angle_alpha   90.00
_cell.angle_beta   90.00
_cell.angle_gamma   90.00
#
_symmetry.space_group_name_H-M   'P 1'
#
loop_
_entity.id
_entity.type
_entity.pdbx_description
1 polymer ?
#
loop_
_entity_poly.entity_id
_entity_poly.type
_entity_poly.pdbx_seq_one_letter_code
_entity_poly.pdbx_strand_id
1 'polypeptide(L)'
;MLHFSEISPFPSTDKFDYLKILNSARIAICIENNATSQFARLMRAETGYYFNHKINKYDGRPFTINEILNKIYACLEQASV
;
A
#
# COMPACT_ATOMS: atom_id res chain seq x y z
N MET A 1 10.31 -1.71 -1.30
CA MET A 1 9.16 -0.89 -1.75
C MET A 1 8.62 -1.53 -3.02
N LEU A 2 7.32 -1.80 -3.08
CA LEU A 2 6.65 -2.25 -4.30
C LEU A 2 5.98 -1.04 -4.94
N HIS A 3 6.26 -0.79 -6.23
CA HIS A 3 5.65 0.29 -6.99
C HIS A 3 5.02 -0.30 -8.26
N PHE A 4 3.73 -0.10 -8.42
CA PHE A 4 2.95 -0.64 -9.54
C PHE A 4 2.77 0.46 -10.58
N SER A 5 3.61 0.44 -11.62
CA SER A 5 3.56 1.43 -12.72
C SER A 5 2.43 1.15 -13.71
N GLU A 6 1.92 -0.08 -13.73
CA GLU A 6 0.83 -0.54 -14.59
C GLU A 6 -0.25 -1.17 -13.69
N ILE A 7 -1.51 -0.80 -13.94
CA ILE A 7 -2.68 -1.31 -13.18
C ILE A 7 -3.67 -2.06 -14.08
N SER A 8 -3.49 -2.02 -15.41
CA SER A 8 -4.34 -2.71 -16.37
C SER A 8 -3.52 -3.16 -17.59
N PRO A 9 -3.47 -4.47 -17.90
CA PRO A 9 -3.99 -5.57 -17.07
C PRO A 9 -3.33 -5.57 -15.68
N PHE A 10 -4.06 -6.01 -14.64
CA PHE A 10 -3.48 -6.04 -13.30
C PHE A 10 -2.29 -7.03 -13.28
N PRO A 11 -1.13 -6.68 -12.67
CA PRO A 11 0.07 -7.50 -12.81
C PRO A 11 -0.11 -8.93 -12.31
N SER A 12 0.20 -9.92 -13.14
CA SER A 12 0.18 -11.33 -12.72
C SER A 12 1.35 -11.66 -11.79
N THR A 13 1.20 -12.71 -11.00
CA THR A 13 2.25 -13.18 -10.07
C THR A 13 3.26 -14.13 -10.73
N ASP A 14 3.12 -14.44 -12.02
CA ASP A 14 3.92 -15.48 -12.69
C ASP A 14 5.40 -15.09 -12.84
N LYS A 15 5.66 -13.82 -13.16
CA LYS A 15 7.03 -13.29 -13.34
C LYS A 15 7.63 -12.80 -12.04
N PHE A 16 6.79 -12.28 -11.15
CA PHE A 16 7.20 -11.72 -9.87
C PHE A 16 6.06 -11.89 -8.87
N ASP A 17 6.25 -12.80 -7.92
CA ASP A 17 5.26 -13.11 -6.89
C ASP A 17 5.30 -12.08 -5.76
N TYR A 18 4.72 -10.91 -6.05
CA TYR A 18 4.57 -9.84 -5.06
C TYR A 18 3.62 -10.23 -3.92
N LEU A 19 2.68 -11.16 -4.14
CA LEU A 19 1.75 -11.62 -3.10
C LEU A 19 2.47 -12.40 -2.01
N LYS A 20 3.43 -13.28 -2.37
CA LYS A 20 4.26 -13.96 -1.38
C LYS A 20 5.03 -12.98 -0.50
N ILE A 21 5.60 -11.93 -1.09
CA ILE A 21 6.29 -10.86 -0.35
C ILE A 21 5.32 -10.19 0.61
N LEU A 22 4.17 -9.75 0.10
CA LEU A 22 3.13 -9.06 0.88
C LEU A 22 2.54 -9.92 2.01
N ASN A 23 2.37 -11.22 1.81
CA ASN A 23 1.88 -12.17 2.83
C ASN A 23 2.94 -12.51 3.87
N SER A 24 4.23 -12.47 3.51
CA SER A 24 5.34 -12.70 4.44
C SER A 24 5.72 -11.45 5.24
N ALA A 25 5.29 -10.27 4.78
CA ALA A 25 5.62 -9.02 5.44
C ALA A 25 4.88 -8.91 6.78
N ARG A 26 5.62 -8.62 7.86
CA ARG A 26 5.03 -8.34 9.18
C ARG A 26 3.99 -7.21 9.09
N ILE A 27 4.29 -6.19 8.29
CA ILE A 27 3.42 -5.04 8.05
C ILE A 27 3.54 -4.68 6.57
N ALA A 28 2.40 -4.60 5.89
CA ALA A 28 2.28 -4.02 4.56
C ALA A 28 1.43 -2.75 4.65
N ILE A 29 1.97 -1.64 4.14
CA ILE A 29 1.32 -0.33 4.14
C ILE A 29 1.08 0.09 2.70
N CYS A 30 -0.18 0.34 2.34
CA CYS A 30 -0.50 0.95 1.05
C CYS A 30 -0.49 2.48 1.18
N ILE A 31 0.27 3.17 0.32
CA ILE A 31 0.42 4.63 0.36
C ILE A 31 -0.15 5.22 -0.93
N GLU A 32 -1.16 6.07 -0.82
CA GLU A 32 -1.90 6.61 -1.97
C GLU A 32 -2.19 8.11 -1.82
N ASN A 33 -2.08 8.85 -2.93
CA ASN A 33 -2.58 10.24 -3.02
C ASN A 33 -4.05 10.26 -3.47
N ASN A 34 -4.93 9.59 -2.72
CA ASN A 34 -6.37 9.71 -2.88
C ASN A 34 -7.08 9.48 -1.55
N ALA A 35 -8.39 9.78 -1.50
CA ALA A 35 -9.16 9.70 -0.27
C ALA A 35 -9.65 8.27 0.07
N THR A 36 -9.84 7.41 -0.93
CA THR A 36 -10.64 6.18 -0.81
C THR A 36 -9.83 4.88 -0.91
N SER A 37 -8.51 4.98 -0.99
CA SER A 37 -7.57 3.86 -1.22
C SER A 37 -7.98 3.02 -2.42
N GLN A 38 -8.08 3.67 -3.58
CA GLN A 38 -8.57 3.05 -4.81
C GLN A 38 -7.68 1.90 -5.26
N PHE A 39 -6.35 2.04 -5.16
CA PHE A 39 -5.42 0.97 -5.51
C PHE A 39 -5.52 -0.19 -4.51
N ALA A 40 -5.60 0.07 -3.20
CA ALA A 40 -5.82 -1.00 -2.23
C ALA A 40 -7.14 -1.76 -2.47
N ARG A 41 -8.20 -1.05 -2.88
CA ARG A 41 -9.48 -1.68 -3.27
C ARG A 41 -9.34 -2.52 -4.54
N LEU A 42 -8.65 -2.01 -5.56
CA LEU A 42 -8.37 -2.74 -6.79
C LEU A 42 -7.55 -4.01 -6.50
N MET A 43 -6.43 -3.90 -5.78
CA MET A 43 -5.62 -5.05 -5.41
C MET A 43 -6.44 -6.11 -4.65
N ARG A 44 -7.33 -5.69 -3.74
CA ARG A 44 -8.23 -6.63 -3.05
C ARG A 44 -9.18 -7.33 -4.02
N ALA A 45 -9.74 -6.62 -4.99
CA ALA A 45 -10.65 -7.19 -5.98
C ALA A 45 -9.94 -8.18 -6.90
N GLU A 46 -8.72 -7.85 -7.35
CA GLU A 46 -7.95 -8.64 -8.31
C GLU A 46 -7.24 -9.85 -7.66
N THR A 47 -6.81 -9.72 -6.40
CA THR A 47 -5.92 -10.71 -5.76
C THR A 47 -6.45 -11.27 -4.44
N GLY A 48 -7.50 -10.67 -3.87
CA GLY A 48 -7.97 -10.96 -2.51
C GLY A 48 -7.11 -10.35 -1.40
N TYR A 49 -5.92 -9.79 -1.70
CA TYR A 49 -5.04 -9.24 -0.69
C TYR A 49 -5.62 -7.98 -0.02
N TYR A 50 -5.59 -7.94 1.31
CA TYR A 50 -6.12 -6.83 2.10
C TYR A 50 -5.01 -6.13 2.88
N PHE A 51 -4.76 -4.85 2.58
CA PHE A 51 -3.87 -4.02 3.39
C PHE A 51 -4.53 -3.63 4.71
N ASN A 52 -3.94 -4.06 5.83
CA ASN A 52 -4.35 -3.65 7.18
C ASN A 52 -4.02 -2.18 7.47
N HIS A 53 -2.96 -1.63 6.87
CA HIS A 53 -2.52 -0.26 7.07
C HIS A 53 -2.52 0.51 5.75
N LYS A 54 -3.05 1.74 5.79
CA LYS A 54 -3.20 2.62 4.63
C LYS A 54 -2.83 4.04 5.00
N ILE A 55 -2.04 4.69 4.15
CA ILE A 55 -1.67 6.10 4.27
C ILE A 55 -2.23 6.83 3.07
N ASN A 56 -3.27 7.62 3.30
CA ASN A 56 -3.93 8.42 2.28
C ASN A 56 -3.57 9.90 2.43
N LYS A 57 -3.49 10.61 1.30
CA LYS A 57 -3.44 12.07 1.23
C LYS A 57 -4.29 12.56 0.07
N TYR A 58 -5.06 13.63 0.29
CA TYR A 58 -6.04 14.13 -0.68
C TYR A 58 -6.26 15.65 -0.57
N ASP A 59 -5.26 16.39 -0.08
CA ASP A 59 -5.30 17.85 0.06
C ASP A 59 -4.75 18.60 -1.19
N GLY A 60 -4.50 17.88 -2.28
CA GLY A 60 -3.95 18.41 -3.52
C GLY A 60 -2.43 18.63 -3.52
N ARG A 61 -1.71 18.32 -2.43
CA ARG A 61 -0.25 18.46 -2.34
C ARG A 61 0.46 17.11 -2.40
N PRO A 62 1.70 17.03 -2.91
CA PRO A 62 2.53 15.84 -2.77
C PRO A 62 2.83 15.51 -1.31
N PHE A 63 3.16 14.25 -1.02
CA PHE A 63 3.72 13.88 0.28
C PHE A 63 5.06 14.59 0.50
N THR A 64 5.26 15.13 1.71
CA THR A 64 6.59 15.54 2.16
C THR A 64 7.27 14.37 2.88
N ILE A 65 8.61 14.39 2.93
CA ILE A 65 9.40 13.35 3.61
C ILE A 65 8.99 13.24 5.09
N ASN A 66 8.86 14.37 5.79
CA ASN A 66 8.50 14.34 7.21
C ASN A 66 7.08 13.80 7.43
N GLU A 67 6.14 14.14 6.55
CA GLU A 67 4.77 13.64 6.65
C GLU A 67 4.71 12.12 6.47
N ILE A 68 5.37 11.58 5.44
CA ILE A 68 5.33 10.14 5.17
C ILE A 68 6.06 9.35 6.27
N LEU A 69 7.19 9.85 6.78
CA LEU A 69 7.92 9.21 7.88
C LEU A 69 7.08 9.15 9.15
N ASN A 70 6.46 10.27 9.56
CA ASN A 70 5.62 10.32 10.76
C ASN A 70 4.45 9.33 10.66
N LYS A 71 3.80 9.26 9.49
CA LYS A 71 2.70 8.31 9.28
C LYS A 71 3.17 6.85 9.27
N ILE A 72 4.34 6.55 8.71
CA ILE A 72 4.92 5.22 8.75
C ILE A 72 5.23 4.80 10.19
N TYR A 73 5.89 5.65 10.98
CA TYR A 73 6.21 5.33 12.38
C TYR A 73 4.94 5.07 13.21
N ALA A 74 3.90 5.90 13.03
CA ALA A 74 2.62 5.66 13.68
C ALA A 74 2.00 4.29 13.32
N CYS A 75 2.11 3.84 12.06
CA CYS A 75 1.66 2.50 11.67
C CYS A 75 2.51 1.39 12.31
N LEU A 76 3.82 1.58 12.43
CA LEU A 76 4.73 0.59 13.03
C LEU A 76 4.48 0.43 14.54
N GLU A 77 4.17 1.52 15.24
CA GLU A 77 3.82 1.52 16.66
C GLU A 77 2.50 0.79 16.93
N GLN A 78 1.46 1.08 16.13
CA GLN A 78 0.14 0.42 16.25
C GLN A 78 0.20 -1.10 16.04
N ALA A 79 1.16 -1.58 15.25
CA ALA A 79 1.35 -3.00 14.96
C ALA A 79 2.35 -3.70 15.91
N SER A 80 2.84 -3.00 16.94
CA SER A 80 3.69 -3.55 18.00
C SER A 80 2.94 -3.81 19.31
N VAL A 81 1.64 -3.51 19.33
CA VAL A 81 0.65 -3.83 20.38
C VAL A 81 -0.18 -5.01 19.90
#